data_AF-A0A351MFA9-F1
#
_entry.id   AF-A0A351MFA9-F1
#
_cell.length_a   1.000
_cell.length_b   1.000
_cell.length_c   1.000
_cell.angle_alpha   90.00
_cell.angle_beta   90.00
_cell.angle_gamma   90.00
#
_symmetry.space_group_name_H-M   'P 1'
#
loop_
_entity.id
_entity.type
_entity.pdbx_description
1 polymer ?
#
loop_
_entity_poly.entity_id
_entity_poly.type
_entity_poly.pdbx_seq_one_letter_code
_entity_poly.pdbx_strand_id
1 'polypeptide(L)' 'MLTGDATNTDPVCSLSPHHGELLATIDRIMESDRAGTVKPMVFRNPRNSKALVEGEPLSVE' A
#
# COMPACT_ATOMS: atom_id res chain seq x y z
N MET A 1 7.60 2.11 11.01
CA MET A 1 6.76 0.93 11.32
C MET A 1 5.30 1.36 11.33
N LEU A 2 4.37 0.42 11.09
CA LEU A 2 2.91 0.67 11.06
C LEU A 2 2.38 1.34 12.35
N THR A 3 3.04 1.10 13.48
CA THR A 3 2.74 1.65 14.81
C THR A 3 3.40 3.00 15.11
N GLY A 4 4.23 3.55 14.21
CA GLY A 4 5.00 4.78 14.44
C GLY A 4 6.21 4.62 15.38
N ASP A 5 6.12 3.76 16.39
CA ASP A 5 7.22 3.37 17.27
C ASP A 5 7.81 2.02 16.86
N ALA A 6 9.14 1.96 16.73
CA ALA A 6 9.88 0.75 16.34
C ALA A 6 10.10 -0.23 17.50
N THR A 7 9.88 0.19 18.75
CA THR A 7 9.98 -0.67 19.94
C THR A 7 8.72 -1.51 20.18
N ASN A 8 7.61 -1.13 19.55
CA ASN A 8 6.36 -1.87 19.63
C ASN A 8 6.44 -3.21 18.88
N THR A 9 5.68 -4.19 19.36
CA THR A 9 5.54 -5.48 18.68
C THR A 9 4.87 -5.27 17.33
N ASP A 10 5.40 -5.92 16.29
CA ASP A 10 4.85 -5.86 14.94
C ASP A 10 3.33 -6.14 14.94
N PRO A 11 2.48 -5.21 14.45
CA PRO A 11 1.02 -5.36 14.47
C PRO A 11 0.52 -6.54 13.61
N VAL A 12 1.35 -7.09 12.71
CA VAL A 12 1.01 -8.31 11.96
C VAL A 12 0.99 -9.54 12.87
N CYS A 13 1.76 -9.52 13.96
CA CYS A 13 1.75 -10.60 14.95
C CYS A 13 0.40 -10.67 15.66
N SER A 14 -0.20 -11.86 15.74
CA SER A 14 -1.50 -12.09 16.41
C SER A 14 -1.50 -11.77 17.90
N LEU A 15 -0.32 -11.73 18.54
CA LEU A 15 -0.15 -11.38 19.95
C LEU A 15 0.07 -9.88 20.17
N SER A 16 0.24 -9.09 19.10
CA SER A 16 0.43 -7.66 19.22
C SER A 16 -0.87 -7.01 19.71
N PRO A 17 -0.81 -6.06 20.67
CA PRO A 17 -1.97 -5.27 21.07
C PRO A 17 -2.62 -4.52 19.90
N HIS A 18 -1.84 -4.20 18.86
CA HIS A 18 -2.30 -3.47 17.68
C HIS A 18 -2.89 -4.35 16.57
N HIS A 19 -2.92 -5.67 16.77
CA HIS A 19 -3.37 -6.60 15.73
C HIS A 19 -4.84 -6.37 15.33
N GLY A 20 -5.71 -6.12 16.30
CA GLY A 20 -7.13 -5.84 16.03
C GLY A 20 -7.35 -4.55 15.24
N GLU A 21 -6.57 -3.51 15.51
CA GLU A 21 -6.62 -2.22 14.79
C GLU A 21 -6.21 -2.39 13.33
N LEU A 22 -5.19 -3.21 13.07
CA LEU A 22 -4.74 -3.56 11.73
C LEU A 22 -5.85 -4.25 10.93
N LEU A 23 -6.50 -5.28 11.51
CA LEU A 23 -7.59 -6.00 10.86
C LEU A 23 -8.77 -5.07 10.53
N ALA A 24 -9.20 -4.24 11.49
CA ALA A 24 -10.28 -3.29 11.27
C ALA A 24 -9.96 -2.26 10.15
N THR A 25 -8.68 -1.91 9.99
CA THR A 25 -8.22 -1.02 8.92
C THR A 25 -8.28 -1.73 7.57
N ILE A 26 -7.84 -2.99 7.49
CA ILE A 26 -7.91 -3.82 6.28
C ILE A 26 -9.37 -3.95 5.83
N ASP A 27 -10.28 -4.32 6.74
CA ASP A 27 -11.70 -4.48 6.42
C ASP A 27 -12.31 -3.19 5.85
N ARG A 28 -11.96 -2.04 6.43
CA ARG A 28 -12.42 -0.73 5.95
C ARG A 28 -11.91 -0.43 4.53
N ILE A 29 -10.65 -0.73 4.25
CA ILE A 29 -10.05 -0.53 2.92
C ILE A 29 -10.74 -1.46 1.92
N MET A 30 -10.90 -2.74 2.25
CA MET A 30 -11.55 -3.71 1.38
C MET A 30 -13.00 -3.34 1.08
N GLU A 31 -13.76 -2.84 2.06
CA GLU A 31 -15.11 -2.32 1.84
C GLU A 31 -15.11 -1.15 0.86
N SER A 32 -14.16 -0.21 1.01
CA SER A 32 -14.04 0.95 0.12
C SER A 32 -13.59 0.60 -1.30
N ASP A 33 -12.83 -0.48 -1.47
CA ASP A 33 -12.22 -0.89 -2.74
C ASP A 33 -13.08 -1.91 -3.51
N ARG A 34 -14.25 -2.30 -2.99
CA ARG A 34 -15.21 -3.20 -3.69
C ARG A 34 -15.70 -2.66 -5.05
N ALA A 35 -15.54 -1.38 -5.31
CA ALA A 35 -15.81 -0.74 -6.61
C ALA A 35 -14.53 -0.28 -7.35
N GLY A 36 -13.35 -0.62 -6.82
CA GLY A 36 -12.05 -0.06 -7.19
C GLY A 36 -11.63 -0.40 -8.62
N THR A 37 -11.22 0.63 -9.37
CA THR A 37 -10.56 0.47 -10.66
C THR A 37 -9.23 -0.24 -10.46
N VAL A 38 -9.10 -1.48 -10.95
CA VAL A 38 -7.84 -2.22 -10.92
C VAL A 38 -6.80 -1.44 -11.73
N LYS A 39 -5.79 -0.90 -11.03
CA LYS A 39 -4.68 -0.22 -11.68
C LYS A 39 -3.64 -1.24 -12.14
N PRO A 40 -3.07 -1.10 -13.35
CA PRO A 40 -2.02 -1.98 -13.81
C PRO A 40 -0.77 -1.86 -12.92
N MET A 41 -0.14 -3.00 -12.64
CA MET A 41 1.15 -3.03 -11.97
C MET A 41 2.23 -2.55 -12.95
N VAL A 42 2.86 -1.42 -12.63
CA VAL A 42 3.88 -0.80 -13.49
C VAL A 42 5.27 -1.09 -12.91
N PHE A 43 6.11 -1.77 -13.70
CA PHE A 43 7.51 -1.99 -13.35
C PHE A 43 8.34 -0.73 -13.66
N ARG A 44 9.02 -0.20 -12.64
CA ARG A 44 9.85 0.99 -12.76
C ARG A 44 11.29 0.62 -13.13
N ASN A 45 11.88 1.41 -14.00
CA ASN A 45 13.28 1.42 -14.37
C ASN A 45 13.78 2.88 -14.36
N PRO A 46 15.10 3.13 -14.42
CA PRO A 46 15.63 4.49 -14.39
C PRO A 46 15.10 5.42 -15.49
N ARG A 47 14.70 4.86 -16.65
CA ARG A 47 14.17 5.60 -17.80
C ARG A 47 12.73 6.06 -17.55
N ASN A 48 11.86 5.20 -17.02
CA ASN A 48 10.43 5.48 -16.85
C ASN A 48 10.07 6.04 -15.45
N SER A 49 11.01 6.03 -14.50
CA SER A 49 10.78 6.52 -13.14
C SER A 49 10.56 8.04 -13.10
N LYS A 50 11.18 8.83 -13.99
CA LYS A 50 10.99 10.29 -14.04
C LYS A 50 9.60 10.66 -14.56
N ALA A 51 9.18 10.03 -15.65
CA ALA A 51 7.85 10.20 -16.23
C ALA A 51 6.73 9.95 -15.20
N LEU A 52 6.88 8.94 -14.34
CA LEU A 52 5.92 8.67 -13.26
C LEU A 52 5.85 9.73 -12.16
N VAL A 53 6.96 10.43 -11.88
CA VAL A 53 7.01 11.52 -10.90
C VAL A 53 6.43 12.80 -11.50
N GLU A 54 6.66 13.02 -12.79
CA GLU A 54 6.23 14.20 -13.54
C GLU A 54 4.77 14.08 -14.05
N GLY A 55 4.16 12.90 -13.91
CA GLY A 55 2.77 12.64 -14.32
C GLY A 55 2.60 12.42 -15.82
N GLU A 56 3.70 12.14 -16.53
CA GLU A 56 3.67 11.84 -17.96
C GLU A 56 3.17 10.40 -18.21
N PRO A 57 2.37 10.19 -19.28
CA PRO A 57 1.88 8.88 -19.63
C PRO A 57 3.04 7.97 -20.05
N LEU A 58 3.11 6.77 -19.45
CA LEU A 58 4.10 5.78 -19.82
C LEU A 58 3.79 5.21 -21.20
N SER A 59 4.73 5.37 -22.14
CA SER A 59 4.70 4.68 -23.42
C SER A 59 4.86 3.18 -23.16
N VAL A 60 3.82 2.40 -23.47
CA VAL A 60 3.86 0.93 -23.44
C VAL A 60 4.19 0.51 -24.87
N GLU A 61 5.48 0.27 -25.15
CA GLU A 61 5.93 -0.44 -26.37
C GLU A 61 6.07 -1.93 -26.08
#